data_AF-A0A7C5WIU5-F1
#
_entry.id   AF-A0A7C5WIU5-F1
#
_cell.length_a   1.000
_cell.length_b   1.000
_cell.length_c   1.000
_cell.angle_alpha   90.00
_cell.angle_beta   90.00
_cell.angle_gamma   90.00
#
_symmetry.space_group_name_H-M   'P 1'
#
loop_
_entity.id
_entity.type
_entity.pdbx_description
1 polymer ?
#
loop_
_entity_poly.entity_id
_entity_poly.type
_entity_poly.pdbx_seq_one_letter_code
_entity_poly.pdbx_strand_id
1 'polypeptide(L)'
;MRRIHSYGPAVFVLLACLATMLLTPRLMYAIGNGQTRAAVTLARHTLEGDDILERIDRAVTAIAESVSPSVVHINVESDWVPENHPSIGLSSSTGSGWIYDTEGHIITNAHVVRGTQEITVQFHDGRVVSGDLVGIDPFTDIAVIRAESTSGLLPAARDTGYIPKQGERVFAFGSPFGFKFSMSEGIISGLGRDPMTSTQFGGFTNFIQTDAAVNPGNSGGPLVSVR
;
A
#
# COMPACT_ATOMS: atom_id res chain seq x y z
N MET A 1 -44.12 30.75 74.86
CA MET A 1 -44.59 30.70 73.45
C MET A 1 -43.62 29.84 72.66
N ARG A 2 -44.02 28.65 72.18
CA ARG A 2 -43.17 27.80 71.33
C ARG A 2 -43.25 28.32 69.89
N ARG A 3 -42.14 28.83 69.33
CA ARG A 3 -42.03 29.17 67.91
C ARG A 3 -42.00 27.86 67.12
N ILE A 4 -43.02 27.63 66.28
CA ILE A 4 -43.01 26.54 65.31
C ILE A 4 -42.12 27.00 64.15
N HIS A 5 -40.95 26.38 63.98
CA HIS A 5 -40.12 26.59 62.81
C HIS A 5 -40.65 25.70 61.67
N SER A 6 -41.14 26.30 60.58
CA SER A 6 -41.59 25.56 59.42
C SER A 6 -40.42 25.28 58.46
N TYR A 7 -39.91 24.05 58.46
CA TYR A 7 -38.85 23.61 57.55
C TYR A 7 -39.37 23.20 56.16
N GLY A 8 -40.68 23.18 55.95
CA GLY A 8 -41.32 22.74 54.70
C GLY A 8 -40.75 23.39 53.43
N PRO A 9 -40.63 24.73 53.37
CA PRO A 9 -40.06 25.40 52.19
C PRO A 9 -38.60 25.01 51.91
N ALA A 10 -37.78 24.86 52.95
CA ALA A 10 -36.37 24.51 52.81
C ALA A 10 -36.19 23.05 52.32
N VAL A 11 -36.99 22.12 52.85
CA VAL A 11 -36.99 20.71 52.41
C VAL A 11 -37.42 20.61 50.94
N PHE A 12 -38.44 21.38 50.53
CA PHE A 12 -38.88 21.41 49.13
C PHE A 12 -37.78 21.89 48.18
N VAL A 13 -37.05 22.97 48.53
CA VAL A 13 -35.93 23.47 47.72
C VAL A 13 -34.79 22.45 47.63
N LEU A 14 -34.43 21.81 48.74
CA LEU A 14 -33.38 20.78 48.75
C LEU A 14 -33.75 19.57 47.88
N LEU A 15 -35.01 19.12 47.94
CA LEU A 15 -35.51 18.03 47.09
C LEU A 15 -35.52 18.43 45.61
N ALA A 16 -35.89 19.67 45.29
CA ALA A 16 -35.84 20.18 43.92
C ALA A 16 -34.40 20.24 43.39
N CYS A 17 -33.45 20.74 44.18
CA CYS A 17 -32.02 20.76 43.82
C CYS A 17 -31.42 19.35 43.65
N LEU A 18 -31.79 18.41 44.51
CA LEU A 18 -31.35 17.02 44.38
C LEU A 18 -31.93 16.36 43.12
N ALA A 19 -33.21 16.62 42.82
CA ALA A 19 -33.85 16.13 41.61
C ALA A 19 -33.19 16.70 40.36
N THR A 20 -32.93 18.02 40.29
CA THR A 20 -32.24 18.60 39.12
C THR A 20 -30.83 18.05 38.97
N MET A 21 -30.07 17.90 40.06
CA MET A 21 -28.71 17.35 40.01
C MET A 21 -28.67 15.90 39.52
N LEU A 22 -29.70 15.09 39.82
CA LEU A 22 -29.78 13.69 39.39
C LEU A 22 -30.41 13.51 38.00
N LEU A 23 -31.41 14.32 37.63
CA LEU A 23 -32.12 14.19 36.35
C LEU A 23 -31.42 14.91 35.20
N THR A 24 -30.82 16.07 35.43
CA THR A 24 -30.24 16.90 34.34
C THR A 24 -29.12 16.18 33.59
N PRO A 25 -28.14 15.51 34.25
CA PRO A 25 -27.10 14.77 33.54
C PRO A 25 -27.66 13.63 32.69
N ARG A 26 -28.70 12.93 33.19
CA ARG A 26 -29.36 11.84 32.45
C ARG A 26 -30.14 12.36 31.24
N LEU A 27 -30.82 13.48 31.39
CA LEU A 27 -31.53 14.12 30.30
C LEU A 27 -30.56 14.61 29.22
N MET A 28 -29.47 15.29 29.61
CA MET A 28 -28.42 15.72 28.68
C MET A 28 -27.77 14.54 27.98
N TYR A 29 -27.46 13.46 28.71
CA TYR A 29 -26.95 12.22 28.14
C TYR A 29 -27.93 11.58 27.15
N ALA A 30 -29.22 11.51 27.49
CA ALA A 30 -30.25 10.95 26.62
C ALA A 30 -30.44 11.77 25.33
N ILE A 31 -30.45 13.11 25.44
CA ILE A 31 -30.54 14.01 24.29
C ILE A 31 -29.30 13.88 23.41
N GLY A 32 -28.10 13.93 24.00
CA GLY A 32 -26.83 13.78 23.27
C GLY A 32 -26.75 12.44 22.56
N ASN A 33 -27.10 11.34 23.23
CA ASN A 33 -27.16 10.02 22.60
C ASN A 33 -28.20 9.95 21.48
N GLY A 34 -29.37 10.57 21.65
CA GLY A 34 -30.40 10.63 20.62
C GLY A 34 -29.91 11.34 19.36
N GLN A 35 -29.24 12.48 19.52
CA GLN A 35 -28.64 13.23 18.41
C GLN A 35 -27.53 12.43 17.72
N THR A 36 -26.62 11.82 18.48
CA THR A 36 -25.55 10.97 17.92
C THR A 36 -26.13 9.80 17.13
N ARG A 37 -27.17 9.12 17.66
CA ARG A 37 -27.85 8.03 16.94
C ARG A 37 -28.47 8.50 15.64
N ALA A 38 -29.21 9.62 15.67
CA ALA A 38 -29.81 10.18 14.47
C ALA A 38 -28.77 10.56 13.41
N ALA A 39 -27.65 11.18 13.84
CA ALA A 39 -26.54 11.52 12.96
C ALA A 39 -25.89 10.28 12.33
N VAL A 40 -25.68 9.21 13.11
CA VAL A 40 -25.14 7.93 12.61
C VAL A 40 -26.12 7.26 11.63
N THR A 41 -27.42 7.24 11.93
CA THR A 41 -28.44 6.68 11.03
C THR A 41 -28.52 7.45 9.71
N LEU A 42 -28.47 8.78 9.77
CA LEU A 42 -28.46 9.61 8.55
C LEU A 42 -27.18 9.35 7.73
N ALA A 43 -26.01 9.33 8.37
CA ALA A 43 -24.75 9.02 7.69
C ALA A 43 -24.78 7.65 7.02
N ARG A 44 -25.33 6.62 7.69
CA ARG A 44 -25.52 5.28 7.09
C ARG A 44 -26.45 5.30 5.88
N HIS A 45 -27.59 5.97 5.97
CA HIS A 45 -28.48 6.09 4.82
C HIS A 45 -27.85 6.84 3.65
N THR A 46 -27.05 7.87 3.92
CA THR A 46 -26.29 8.56 2.87
C THR A 46 -25.28 7.62 2.20
N LEU A 47 -24.62 6.74 2.96
CA LEU A 47 -23.70 5.74 2.42
C LEU A 47 -24.42 4.64 1.62
N GLU A 48 -25.62 4.21 2.04
CA GLU A 48 -26.44 3.21 1.33
C GLU A 48 -27.12 3.78 0.08
N GLY A 49 -27.36 5.09 0.04
CA GLY A 49 -28.06 5.75 -1.07
C GLY A 49 -27.20 6.06 -2.29
N ASP A 50 -25.86 6.05 -2.16
CA ASP A 50 -24.92 6.40 -3.24
C ASP A 50 -23.93 5.26 -3.53
N ASP A 51 -24.12 4.59 -4.68
CA ASP A 51 -23.28 3.49 -5.18
C ASP A 51 -21.86 3.96 -5.59
N ILE A 52 -21.53 5.25 -5.48
CA ILE A 52 -20.21 5.75 -5.87
C ILE A 52 -19.05 5.07 -5.12
N LEU A 53 -19.20 4.83 -3.82
CA LEU A 53 -18.13 4.21 -3.03
C LEU A 53 -17.93 2.75 -3.41
N GLU A 54 -19.02 2.01 -3.64
CA GLU A 54 -18.93 0.64 -4.13
C GLU A 54 -18.36 0.57 -5.55
N ARG A 55 -18.68 1.54 -6.42
CA ARG A 55 -18.09 1.63 -7.76
C ARG A 55 -16.59 1.90 -7.70
N ILE A 56 -16.14 2.74 -6.78
CA ILE A 56 -14.72 2.99 -6.55
C ILE A 56 -14.04 1.72 -6.05
N ASP A 57 -14.63 1.04 -5.07
CA ASP A 57 -14.10 -0.23 -4.54
C ASP A 57 -13.97 -1.27 -5.66
N ARG A 58 -15.04 -1.52 -6.42
CA ARG A 58 -15.01 -2.42 -7.60
C ARG A 58 -13.94 -2.04 -8.62
N ALA A 59 -13.74 -0.75 -8.86
CA ALA A 59 -12.70 -0.29 -9.78
C ALA A 59 -11.29 -0.58 -9.26
N VAL A 60 -11.03 -0.34 -7.97
CA VAL A 60 -9.74 -0.63 -7.34
C VAL A 60 -9.49 -2.14 -7.30
N THR A 61 -10.50 -2.95 -6.97
CA THR A 61 -10.41 -4.41 -7.03
C THR A 61 -10.09 -4.91 -8.43
N ALA A 62 -10.76 -4.37 -9.47
CA ALA A 62 -10.50 -4.75 -10.86
C ALA A 62 -9.06 -4.44 -11.29
N ILE A 63 -8.48 -3.33 -10.82
CA ILE A 63 -7.06 -3.02 -11.06
C ILE A 63 -6.18 -4.10 -10.41
N ALA A 64 -6.44 -4.44 -9.15
CA ALA A 64 -5.71 -5.51 -8.46
C ALA A 64 -5.75 -6.84 -9.21
N GLU A 65 -6.94 -7.25 -9.64
CA GLU A 65 -7.17 -8.52 -10.36
C GLU A 65 -6.51 -8.53 -11.74
N SER A 66 -6.50 -7.39 -12.44
CA SER A 66 -5.89 -7.28 -13.77
C SER A 66 -4.37 -7.23 -13.75
N VAL A 67 -3.77 -6.64 -12.71
CA VAL A 67 -2.31 -6.41 -12.63
C VAL A 67 -1.60 -7.54 -11.90
N SER A 68 -2.14 -8.04 -10.79
CA SER A 68 -1.46 -9.01 -9.92
C SER A 68 -0.89 -10.23 -10.65
N PRO A 69 -1.58 -10.83 -11.65
CA PRO A 69 -1.02 -11.96 -12.41
C PRO A 69 0.25 -11.64 -13.21
N SER A 70 0.49 -10.36 -13.53
CA SER A 70 1.68 -9.89 -14.24
C SER A 70 2.86 -9.57 -13.31
N VAL A 71 2.64 -9.56 -11.99
CA VAL A 71 3.65 -9.22 -10.98
C VAL A 71 4.32 -10.50 -10.49
N VAL A 72 5.63 -10.44 -10.29
CA VAL A 72 6.43 -11.57 -9.78
C VAL A 72 7.19 -11.17 -8.54
N HIS A 73 7.42 -12.15 -7.66
CA HIS A 73 8.37 -12.05 -6.56
C HIS A 73 9.72 -12.61 -7.02
N ILE A 74 10.80 -11.89 -6.72
CA ILE A 74 12.16 -12.28 -7.08
C ILE A 74 12.93 -12.56 -5.80
N ASN A 75 13.48 -13.77 -5.70
CA ASN A 75 14.43 -14.15 -4.67
C ASN A 75 15.79 -14.37 -5.31
N VAL A 76 16.81 -13.86 -4.65
CA VAL A 76 18.19 -13.92 -5.10
C VAL A 76 19.01 -14.49 -3.97
N GLU A 77 19.73 -15.57 -4.26
CA GLU A 77 20.68 -16.16 -3.31
C GLU A 77 22.11 -15.85 -3.77
N SER A 78 22.95 -15.51 -2.80
CA SER A 78 24.38 -15.28 -3.03
C SER A 78 25.20 -16.04 -2.00
N ASP A 79 26.19 -16.80 -2.47
CA ASP A 79 27.20 -17.46 -1.64
C ASP A 79 28.26 -16.48 -1.12
N TRP A 80 28.08 -15.18 -1.33
CA TRP A 80 29.06 -14.17 -0.94
C TRP A 80 29.08 -14.00 0.59
N VAL A 81 30.15 -14.50 1.22
CA VAL A 81 30.47 -14.29 2.63
C VAL A 81 31.36 -13.05 2.75
N PRO A 82 30.94 -11.98 3.46
CA PRO A 82 31.79 -10.81 3.67
C PRO A 82 33.05 -11.16 4.45
N GLU A 83 34.21 -10.72 3.96
CA GLU A 83 35.55 -11.01 4.52
C GLU A 83 35.72 -10.56 6.00
N ASN A 84 34.86 -9.64 6.47
CA ASN A 84 34.91 -9.09 7.83
C ASN A 84 33.86 -9.65 8.81
N HIS A 85 32.97 -10.57 8.40
CA HIS A 85 31.96 -11.17 9.29
C HIS A 85 31.73 -12.65 8.95
N PRO A 86 32.51 -13.59 9.52
CA PRO A 86 32.48 -15.01 9.17
C PRO A 86 31.24 -15.79 9.69
N SER A 87 30.14 -15.12 10.07
CA SER A 87 29.08 -15.75 10.88
C SER A 87 27.64 -15.53 10.40
N ILE A 88 27.37 -15.18 9.14
CA ILE A 88 26.03 -15.32 8.56
C ILE A 88 26.17 -15.81 7.12
N GLY A 89 25.89 -17.10 6.89
CA GLY A 89 25.81 -17.69 5.56
C GLY A 89 24.64 -17.13 4.75
N LEU A 90 24.78 -17.17 3.42
CA LEU A 90 23.82 -16.73 2.41
C LEU A 90 23.19 -15.36 2.66
N SER A 91 23.70 -14.31 2.00
CA SER A 91 22.89 -13.10 1.81
C SER A 91 21.82 -13.38 0.76
N SER A 92 20.55 -13.40 1.19
CA SER A 92 19.41 -13.38 0.29
C SER A 92 18.95 -11.94 0.06
N SER A 93 18.76 -11.59 -1.21
CA SER A 93 18.12 -10.34 -1.63
C SER A 93 16.74 -10.68 -2.16
N THR A 94 15.75 -9.85 -1.83
CA THR A 94 14.38 -10.04 -2.34
C THR A 94 13.88 -8.77 -2.99
N GLY A 95 13.09 -8.93 -4.03
CA GLY A 95 12.47 -7.84 -4.76
C GLY A 95 11.23 -8.29 -5.48
N SER A 96 10.80 -7.45 -6.41
CA SER A 96 9.66 -7.68 -7.26
C SER A 96 10.03 -7.41 -8.72
N GLY A 97 9.19 -7.89 -9.62
CA GLY A 97 9.29 -7.61 -11.04
C GLY A 97 7.92 -7.66 -11.67
N TRP A 98 7.87 -7.41 -12.98
CA TRP A 98 6.66 -7.61 -13.77
C TRP A 98 7.00 -8.22 -15.13
N ILE A 99 6.07 -9.03 -15.62
CA ILE A 99 6.18 -9.77 -16.88
C ILE A 99 6.06 -8.78 -18.04
N TYR A 100 7.09 -8.71 -18.86
CA TYR A 100 7.19 -7.81 -20.00
C TYR A 100 6.49 -8.36 -21.25
N ASP A 101 6.64 -9.66 -21.49
CA ASP A 101 6.11 -10.37 -22.65
C ASP A 101 5.86 -11.87 -22.36
N THR A 102 5.32 -12.57 -23.37
CA THR A 102 5.04 -14.01 -23.30
C THR A 102 6.27 -14.90 -23.51
N GLU A 103 7.44 -14.31 -23.79
CA GLU A 103 8.71 -15.04 -23.94
C GLU A 103 9.43 -15.22 -22.60
N GLY A 104 8.86 -14.69 -21.51
CA GLY A 104 9.38 -14.85 -20.16
C GLY A 104 10.29 -13.72 -19.70
N HIS A 105 10.37 -12.62 -20.44
CA HIS A 105 11.14 -11.46 -20.00
C HIS A 105 10.41 -10.76 -18.84
N ILE A 106 11.18 -10.42 -17.81
CA ILE A 106 10.70 -9.74 -16.61
C ILE A 106 11.59 -8.52 -16.39
N ILE A 107 10.97 -7.38 -16.11
CA ILE A 107 11.66 -6.17 -15.72
C ILE A 107 11.73 -6.09 -14.19
N THR A 108 12.89 -5.70 -13.67
CA THR A 108 13.12 -5.43 -12.25
C THR A 108 14.18 -4.35 -12.08
N ASN A 109 14.57 -4.03 -10.85
CA ASN A 109 15.68 -3.12 -10.59
C ASN A 109 17.04 -3.82 -10.66
N ALA A 110 18.06 -3.10 -11.14
CA ALA A 110 19.42 -3.60 -11.24
C ALA A 110 19.98 -4.01 -9.87
N HIS A 111 19.72 -3.23 -8.83
CA HIS A 111 20.20 -3.55 -7.49
C HIS A 111 19.58 -4.81 -6.87
N VAL A 112 18.39 -5.24 -7.32
CA VAL A 112 17.75 -6.48 -6.84
C VAL A 112 18.56 -7.69 -7.29
N VAL A 113 19.08 -7.66 -8.52
CA VAL A 113 19.77 -8.78 -9.18
C VAL A 113 21.28 -8.54 -9.34
N ARG A 114 21.89 -7.71 -8.48
CA ARG A 114 23.33 -7.44 -8.53
C ARG A 114 24.15 -8.46 -7.74
N GLY A 115 25.22 -8.99 -8.34
CA GLY A 115 26.16 -9.89 -7.65
C GLY A 115 25.62 -11.32 -7.44
N THR A 116 24.67 -11.73 -8.27
CA THR A 116 23.84 -12.92 -8.08
C THR A 116 24.40 -14.14 -8.79
N GLN A 117 24.23 -15.30 -8.18
CA GLN A 117 24.53 -16.59 -8.81
C GLN A 117 23.25 -17.35 -9.18
N GLU A 118 22.21 -17.25 -8.35
CA GLU A 118 20.92 -17.92 -8.58
C GLU A 118 19.76 -16.94 -8.39
N ILE A 119 18.91 -16.86 -9.42
CA ILE A 119 17.69 -16.03 -9.42
C ILE A 119 16.50 -16.97 -9.48
N THR A 120 15.60 -16.83 -8.53
CA THR A 120 14.32 -17.56 -8.49
C THR A 120 13.17 -16.58 -8.65
N VAL A 121 12.26 -16.91 -9.55
CA VAL A 121 11.06 -16.13 -9.86
C VAL A 121 9.84 -16.90 -9.38
N GLN A 122 9.02 -16.25 -8.55
CA GLN A 122 7.72 -16.77 -8.15
C GLN A 122 6.58 -15.95 -8.78
N PHE A 123 5.72 -16.64 -9.52
CA PHE A 123 4.54 -16.09 -10.14
C PHE A 123 3.34 -16.04 -9.20
N HIS A 124 2.35 -15.21 -9.55
CA HIS A 124 1.10 -15.04 -8.80
C HIS A 124 0.30 -16.35 -8.63
N ASP A 125 0.40 -17.27 -9.58
CA ASP A 125 -0.25 -18.59 -9.51
C ASP A 125 0.49 -19.60 -8.61
N GLY A 126 1.59 -19.18 -7.99
CA GLY A 126 2.39 -19.99 -7.08
C GLY A 126 3.53 -20.78 -7.73
N ARG A 127 3.64 -20.79 -9.07
CA ARG A 127 4.78 -21.41 -9.74
C ARG A 127 6.08 -20.71 -9.37
N VAL A 128 7.12 -21.50 -9.15
CA VAL A 128 8.48 -21.04 -8.83
C VAL A 128 9.44 -21.63 -9.86
N VAL A 129 10.24 -20.79 -10.50
CA VAL A 129 11.15 -21.19 -11.57
C VAL A 129 12.47 -20.45 -11.48
N SER A 130 13.51 -21.02 -12.08
CA SER A 130 14.79 -20.34 -12.25
C SER A 130 14.68 -19.22 -13.28
N GLY A 131 15.50 -18.18 -13.09
CA GLY A 131 15.62 -17.06 -14.01
C GLY A 131 17.07 -16.81 -14.41
N ASP A 132 17.26 -16.47 -15.69
CA ASP A 132 18.56 -16.05 -16.21
C ASP A 132 18.63 -14.52 -16.26
N LEU A 133 19.78 -13.94 -15.91
CA LEU A 133 20.03 -12.52 -16.16
C LEU A 133 20.26 -12.30 -17.67
N VAL A 134 19.40 -11.50 -18.30
CA VAL A 134 19.54 -11.12 -19.73
C VAL A 134 20.42 -9.88 -19.88
N GLY A 135 20.20 -8.89 -19.02
CA GLY A 135 20.95 -7.64 -19.06
C GLY A 135 20.68 -6.76 -17.85
N ILE A 136 21.63 -5.88 -17.56
CA ILE A 136 21.59 -4.96 -16.42
C ILE A 136 22.13 -3.60 -16.84
N ASP A 137 21.42 -2.54 -16.47
CA ASP A 137 21.87 -1.15 -16.56
C ASP A 137 21.90 -0.52 -15.16
N PRO A 138 23.08 -0.47 -14.52
CA PRO A 138 23.23 0.13 -13.20
C PRO A 138 23.01 1.66 -13.16
N PHE A 139 23.07 2.36 -14.30
CA PHE A 139 22.92 3.82 -14.33
C PHE A 139 21.46 4.26 -14.25
N THR A 140 20.55 3.45 -14.78
CA THR A 140 19.09 3.67 -14.67
C THR A 140 18.44 2.77 -13.62
N ASP A 141 19.22 1.90 -12.98
CA ASP A 141 18.77 0.88 -12.02
C ASP A 141 17.72 -0.07 -12.60
N ILE A 142 17.90 -0.50 -13.86
CA ILE A 142 17.00 -1.43 -14.57
C ILE A 142 17.73 -2.74 -14.87
N ALA A 143 17.04 -3.86 -14.72
CA ALA A 143 17.50 -5.16 -15.20
C ALA A 143 16.37 -5.92 -15.91
N VAL A 144 16.79 -6.81 -16.80
CA VAL A 144 15.93 -7.77 -17.49
C VAL A 144 16.39 -9.17 -17.11
N ILE A 145 15.46 -9.99 -16.64
CA ILE A 145 15.66 -11.42 -16.43
C ILE A 145 14.73 -12.20 -17.35
N ARG A 146 15.08 -13.44 -17.67
CA ARG A 146 14.23 -14.37 -18.43
C ARG A 146 13.92 -15.58 -17.56
N ALA A 147 12.63 -15.80 -17.29
CA ALA A 147 12.17 -16.99 -16.59
C ALA A 147 12.20 -18.21 -17.54
N GLU A 148 12.61 -19.38 -17.02
CA GLU A 148 12.68 -20.61 -17.84
C GLU A 148 11.29 -21.13 -18.29
N SER A 149 10.22 -20.79 -17.57
CA SER A 149 8.85 -21.21 -17.87
C SER A 149 8.03 -20.07 -18.45
N THR A 150 7.53 -20.26 -19.67
CA THR A 150 6.81 -19.24 -20.46
C THR A 150 5.33 -19.55 -20.71
N SER A 151 4.83 -20.68 -20.21
CA SER A 151 3.44 -21.07 -20.44
C SER A 151 2.47 -20.27 -19.57
N GLY A 152 1.41 -19.73 -20.18
CA GLY A 152 0.34 -19.03 -19.46
C GLY A 152 0.77 -17.74 -18.77
N LEU A 153 1.84 -17.09 -19.24
CA LEU A 153 2.25 -15.78 -18.74
C LEU A 153 1.24 -14.70 -19.17
N LEU A 154 0.99 -13.75 -18.26
CA LEU A 154 0.13 -12.59 -18.49
C LEU A 154 0.97 -11.32 -18.38
N PRO A 155 1.46 -10.76 -19.50
CA PRO A 155 2.26 -9.55 -19.47
C PRO A 155 1.48 -8.35 -18.95
N ALA A 156 2.19 -7.44 -18.26
CA ALA A 156 1.59 -6.18 -17.83
C ALA A 156 1.24 -5.32 -19.04
N ALA A 157 0.06 -4.69 -19.00
CA ALA A 157 -0.29 -3.65 -19.95
C ALA A 157 0.62 -2.44 -19.79
N ARG A 158 1.01 -1.82 -20.89
CA ARG A 158 1.93 -0.68 -20.91
C ARG A 158 1.39 0.41 -21.81
N ASP A 159 1.39 1.63 -21.32
CA ASP A 159 1.17 2.82 -22.15
C ASP A 159 2.51 3.52 -22.39
N THR A 160 3.04 3.39 -23.59
CA THR A 160 4.30 4.03 -24.00
C THR A 160 4.09 5.44 -24.56
N GLY A 161 2.85 5.88 -24.76
CA GLY A 161 2.51 7.20 -25.33
C GLY A 161 2.04 8.21 -24.29
N TYR A 162 1.77 7.76 -23.07
CA TYR A 162 1.23 8.58 -22.01
C TYR A 162 2.31 9.30 -21.20
N ILE A 163 2.07 10.59 -20.95
CA ILE A 163 2.89 11.38 -20.03
C ILE A 163 2.08 11.57 -18.73
N PRO A 164 2.55 11.01 -17.60
CA PRO A 164 1.84 11.13 -16.33
C PRO A 164 1.74 12.58 -15.85
N LYS A 165 0.72 12.87 -15.03
CA LYS A 165 0.55 14.18 -14.40
C LYS A 165 0.52 14.08 -12.89
N GLN A 166 1.04 15.12 -12.24
CA GLN A 166 0.92 15.25 -10.79
C GLN A 166 -0.56 15.27 -10.37
N GLY A 167 -0.87 14.55 -9.29
CA GLY A 167 -2.23 14.37 -8.76
C GLY A 167 -2.97 13.15 -9.31
N GLU A 168 -2.42 12.44 -10.29
CA GLU A 168 -3.03 11.21 -10.80
C GLU A 168 -2.89 10.07 -9.81
N ARG A 169 -3.95 9.27 -9.66
CA ARG A 169 -3.97 8.08 -8.81
C ARG A 169 -3.08 7.00 -9.41
N VAL A 170 -2.29 6.37 -8.56
CA VAL A 170 -1.38 5.28 -8.92
C VAL A 170 -1.42 4.17 -7.88
N PHE A 171 -1.02 2.97 -8.31
CA PHE A 171 -1.00 1.78 -7.50
C PHE A 171 0.36 1.12 -7.61
N ALA A 172 1.03 0.89 -6.48
CA ALA A 172 2.30 0.19 -6.43
C ALA A 172 2.05 -1.28 -6.08
N PHE A 173 2.64 -2.18 -6.87
CA PHE A 173 2.57 -3.61 -6.63
C PHE A 173 3.96 -4.16 -6.31
N GLY A 174 4.03 -5.12 -5.38
CA GLY A 174 5.29 -5.73 -5.03
C GLY A 174 5.18 -6.77 -3.92
N SER A 175 6.31 -7.06 -3.28
CA SER A 175 6.44 -8.09 -2.25
C SER A 175 7.12 -7.52 -1.00
N PRO A 176 6.53 -6.50 -0.35
CA PRO A 176 7.17 -5.81 0.76
C PRO A 176 7.41 -6.80 1.91
N PHE A 177 8.63 -6.89 2.42
CA PHE A 177 9.03 -7.84 3.46
C PHE A 177 8.70 -9.31 3.14
N GLY A 178 8.58 -9.66 1.86
CA GLY A 178 8.18 -11.00 1.42
C GLY A 178 6.67 -11.26 1.45
N PHE A 179 5.83 -10.26 1.75
CA PHE A 179 4.37 -10.33 1.59
C PHE A 179 4.02 -10.21 0.11
N LYS A 180 4.12 -11.33 -0.61
CA LYS A 180 4.03 -11.43 -2.07
C LYS A 180 2.73 -10.83 -2.60
N PHE A 181 2.83 -10.12 -3.73
CA PHE A 181 1.70 -9.57 -4.49
C PHE A 181 0.85 -8.57 -3.69
N SER A 182 1.48 -7.79 -2.80
CA SER A 182 0.84 -6.68 -2.10
C SER A 182 0.60 -5.51 -3.06
N MET A 183 -0.49 -4.79 -2.83
CA MET A 183 -0.87 -3.57 -3.55
C MET A 183 -1.03 -2.42 -2.56
N SER A 184 -0.53 -1.24 -2.91
CA SER A 184 -0.81 0.02 -2.20
C SER A 184 -1.26 1.09 -3.19
N GLU A 185 -2.02 2.06 -2.71
CA GLU A 185 -2.57 3.17 -3.50
C GLU A 185 -1.97 4.50 -3.04
N GLY A 186 -1.79 5.42 -4.00
CA GLY A 186 -1.46 6.82 -3.74
C GLY A 186 -1.70 7.66 -4.98
N ILE A 187 -0.99 8.78 -5.06
CA ILE A 187 -0.98 9.70 -6.19
C ILE A 187 0.45 9.94 -6.70
N ILE A 188 0.56 10.54 -7.87
CA ILE A 188 1.79 11.16 -8.34
C ILE A 188 1.98 12.49 -7.59
N SER A 189 2.94 12.50 -6.68
CA SER A 189 3.32 13.67 -5.87
C SER A 189 4.28 14.61 -6.60
N GLY A 190 4.99 14.12 -7.62
CA GLY A 190 5.89 14.91 -8.44
C GLY A 190 6.53 14.12 -9.58
N LEU A 191 7.04 14.85 -10.57
CA LEU A 191 7.73 14.32 -11.75
C LEU A 191 9.09 15.02 -11.87
N GLY A 192 10.02 14.49 -12.68
CA GLY A 192 11.30 15.18 -12.87
C GLY A 192 12.19 15.15 -11.64
N ARG A 193 11.99 14.19 -10.72
CA ARG A 193 12.75 14.16 -9.47
C ARG A 193 14.10 13.53 -9.74
N ASP A 194 15.14 14.30 -9.46
CA ASP A 194 16.51 13.82 -9.34
C ASP A 194 16.95 14.07 -7.89
N PRO A 195 16.94 13.05 -7.04
CA PRO A 195 17.60 13.13 -5.75
C PRO A 195 19.10 13.19 -6.02
N MET A 196 19.62 14.41 -6.19
CA MET A 196 21.02 14.76 -6.50
C MET A 196 22.09 14.14 -5.57
N THR A 197 21.69 13.28 -4.62
CA THR A 197 22.49 12.67 -3.56
C THR A 197 22.19 11.17 -3.30
N SER A 198 21.22 10.52 -3.97
CA SER A 198 20.79 9.15 -3.56
C SER A 198 21.27 8.00 -4.44
N THR A 199 21.86 8.26 -5.61
CA THR A 199 22.46 7.18 -6.42
C THR A 199 23.98 7.25 -6.29
N GLN A 200 24.58 6.16 -5.78
CA GLN A 200 26.04 6.04 -5.61
C GLN A 200 26.82 6.14 -6.94
N PHE A 201 26.11 6.15 -8.07
CA PHE A 201 26.64 6.09 -9.43
C PHE A 201 26.37 7.35 -10.28
N GLY A 202 25.75 8.41 -9.74
CA GLY A 202 25.44 9.62 -10.52
C GLY A 202 24.56 9.31 -11.74
N GLY A 203 23.52 8.49 -11.54
CA GLY A 203 22.71 7.92 -12.61
C GLY A 203 21.81 8.91 -13.34
N PHE A 204 21.36 8.55 -14.54
CA PHE A 204 20.32 9.30 -15.25
C PHE A 204 18.98 9.03 -14.56
N THR A 205 18.43 10.04 -13.90
CA THR A 205 17.16 9.87 -13.17
C THR A 205 16.13 10.90 -13.61
N ASN A 206 14.89 10.44 -13.72
CA ASN A 206 13.71 11.25 -13.95
C ASN A 206 12.56 10.61 -13.16
N PHE A 207 12.71 10.57 -11.84
CA PHE A 207 11.81 9.78 -11.00
C PHE A 207 10.42 10.40 -10.92
N ILE A 208 9.44 9.51 -10.89
CA ILE A 208 8.08 9.78 -10.44
C ILE A 208 8.06 9.60 -8.93
N GLN A 209 7.64 10.64 -8.22
CA GLN A 209 7.44 10.59 -6.79
C GLN A 209 5.98 10.23 -6.51
N THR A 210 5.74 9.30 -5.59
CA THR A 210 4.40 8.92 -5.13
C THR A 210 4.33 8.88 -3.61
N ASP A 211 3.13 9.03 -3.06
CA ASP A 211 2.82 8.76 -1.65
C ASP A 211 2.20 7.37 -1.42
N ALA A 212 2.07 6.55 -2.48
CA ALA A 212 1.75 5.14 -2.34
C ALA A 212 2.79 4.46 -1.43
N ALA A 213 2.35 3.59 -0.53
CA ALA A 213 3.25 2.95 0.42
C ALA A 213 4.27 2.05 -0.30
N VAL A 214 5.55 2.40 -0.22
CA VAL A 214 6.67 1.62 -0.78
C VAL A 214 7.63 1.22 0.33
N ASN A 215 7.91 -0.08 0.43
CA ASN A 215 8.77 -0.68 1.46
C ASN A 215 9.82 -1.63 0.83
N PRO A 216 10.87 -2.03 1.57
CA PRO A 216 11.82 -3.04 1.10
C PRO A 216 11.12 -4.29 0.56
N GLY A 217 11.47 -4.72 -0.64
CA GLY A 217 10.82 -5.81 -1.39
C GLY A 217 9.90 -5.34 -2.53
N ASN A 218 9.51 -4.05 -2.56
CA ASN A 218 8.79 -3.47 -3.70
C ASN A 218 9.70 -3.11 -4.88
N SER A 219 11.02 -3.01 -4.67
CA SER A 219 11.99 -2.70 -5.73
C SER A 219 11.79 -3.61 -6.95
N GLY A 220 11.64 -3.00 -8.12
CA GLY A 220 11.39 -3.63 -9.42
C GLY A 220 9.92 -3.93 -9.73
N GLY A 221 9.02 -3.82 -8.75
CA GLY A 221 7.57 -3.95 -8.97
C GLY A 221 6.99 -2.77 -9.75
N PRO A 222 5.83 -2.93 -10.43
CA PRO A 222 5.27 -1.90 -11.27
C PRO A 222 4.52 -0.83 -10.45
N LEU A 223 4.56 0.41 -10.96
CA LEU A 223 3.67 1.50 -10.57
C LEU A 223 2.66 1.73 -11.70
N VAL A 224 1.38 1.52 -11.41
CA VAL A 224 0.32 1.43 -12.43
C VAL A 224 -0.70 2.54 -12.25
N SER A 225 -1.25 3.04 -13.36
CA SER A 225 -2.31 4.06 -13.37
C SER A 225 -3.70 3.39 -13.39
N VAL A 226 -4.78 4.18 -13.36
CA VAL A 226 -6.15 3.67 -13.56
C VAL A 226 -6.46 3.31 -15.03
N ARG A 227 -5.53 3.56 -15.95
CA ARG A 227 -5.61 3.31 -17.39
C ARG A 227 -4.41 2.54 -17.88
#